data_AF-A0A822ZAY2-F1
#
_entry.id   AF-A0A822ZAY2-F1
#
_cell.length_a   1.000
_cell.length_b   1.000
_cell.length_c   1.000
_cell.angle_alpha   90.00
_cell.angle_beta   90.00
_cell.angle_gamma   90.00
#
_symmetry.space_group_name_H-M   'P 1'
#
loop_
_entity.id
_entity.type
_entity.pdbx_description
1 polymer ?
#
loop_
_entity_poly.entity_id
_entity_poly.type
_entity_poly.pdbx_seq_one_letter_code
_entity_poly.pdbx_strand_id
1 'polypeptide(L)'
;MSSSSSAVELSPSLDPVSPYYLHHSDHHGSVTVSSELTSSNYVLWSRSFLLALSIRNKTCFMDGTIKEPAMDDALHGAWMRCNNLIVAWLLRSISPPIASIVFYISSASQIWDTLKKRFSQSDDSRICNLQLSLSTITQGTRIVDAYCIELTGIWEDVENVTRTVSRFFLKRNKKTVFKFINGLNESFSTLKSQVMVMKPFPNLDEVYNLA
;
A
#
# COMPACT_ATOMS: atom_id res chain seq x y z
N MET A 1 -24.61 29.53 -43.20
CA MET A 1 -24.96 28.11 -42.99
C MET A 1 -23.87 27.53 -42.11
N SER A 2 -24.09 27.54 -40.81
CA SER A 2 -23.13 27.06 -39.82
C SER A 2 -23.35 25.56 -39.65
N SER A 3 -22.48 24.75 -40.25
CA SER A 3 -22.51 23.31 -40.11
C SER A 3 -22.06 22.93 -38.70
N SER A 4 -23.02 22.70 -37.80
CA SER A 4 -22.78 22.08 -36.51
C SER A 4 -22.33 20.63 -36.76
N SER A 5 -21.07 20.34 -36.49
CA SER A 5 -20.54 18.98 -36.45
C SER A 5 -21.17 18.26 -35.26
N SER A 6 -22.20 17.45 -35.51
CA SER A 6 -22.73 16.50 -34.54
C SER A 6 -21.64 15.49 -34.22
N ALA A 7 -20.93 15.68 -33.10
CA ALA A 7 -20.10 14.61 -32.56
C ALA A 7 -21.03 13.42 -32.26
N VAL A 8 -20.81 12.29 -32.91
CA VAL A 8 -21.53 11.06 -32.62
C VAL A 8 -21.15 10.66 -31.20
N GLU A 9 -22.05 10.85 -30.23
CA GLU A 9 -21.87 10.34 -28.88
C GLU A 9 -21.84 8.81 -28.95
N LEU A 10 -20.63 8.25 -28.90
CA LEU A 10 -20.42 6.82 -28.77
C LEU A 10 -21.06 6.36 -27.46
N SER A 11 -21.78 5.23 -27.49
CA SER A 11 -22.28 4.61 -26.26
C SER A 11 -21.13 4.43 -25.27
N PRO A 12 -21.28 4.76 -23.97
CA PRO A 12 -20.19 4.69 -23.00
C PRO A 12 -19.50 3.32 -22.88
N SER A 13 -20.14 2.22 -23.31
CA SER A 13 -19.51 0.90 -23.35
C SER A 13 -18.59 0.67 -24.55
N LEU A 14 -18.63 1.54 -25.57
CA LEU A 14 -17.87 1.47 -26.82
C LEU A 14 -16.75 2.53 -26.89
N ASP A 15 -16.78 3.53 -26.01
CA ASP A 15 -15.77 4.57 -25.92
C ASP A 15 -14.56 4.09 -25.09
N PRO A 16 -13.35 3.95 -25.66
CA PRO A 16 -12.15 3.52 -24.93
C PRO A 16 -11.76 4.40 -23.73
N VAL A 17 -12.20 5.65 -23.71
CA VAL A 17 -11.93 6.58 -22.61
C VAL A 17 -12.93 6.38 -21.46
N SER A 18 -14.08 5.79 -21.74
CA SER A 18 -15.14 5.58 -20.75
C SER A 18 -14.75 4.49 -19.74
N PRO A 19 -15.06 4.69 -18.46
CA PRO A 19 -14.87 3.67 -17.44
C PRO A 19 -15.73 2.43 -17.70
N TYR A 20 -16.80 2.51 -18.50
CA TYR A 20 -17.65 1.36 -18.83
C TYR A 20 -17.10 0.47 -19.96
N TYR A 21 -16.04 0.90 -20.64
CA TYR A 21 -15.45 0.14 -21.74
C TYR A 21 -14.61 -1.02 -21.24
N LEU A 22 -14.85 -2.22 -21.77
CA LEU A 22 -14.04 -3.40 -21.48
C LEU A 22 -13.14 -3.70 -22.66
N HIS A 23 -11.82 -3.66 -22.43
CA HIS A 23 -10.86 -4.00 -23.47
C HIS A 23 -10.94 -5.50 -23.76
N HIS A 24 -10.69 -5.93 -25.00
CA HIS A 24 -10.75 -7.35 -25.36
C HIS A 24 -9.73 -8.22 -24.59
N SER A 25 -8.65 -7.61 -24.07
CA SER A 25 -7.69 -8.28 -23.20
C SER A 25 -8.15 -8.38 -21.75
N ASP A 26 -9.26 -7.76 -21.37
CA ASP A 26 -9.77 -7.80 -20.00
C ASP A 26 -10.61 -9.06 -19.78
N HIS A 27 -9.94 -10.09 -19.26
CA HIS A 27 -10.55 -11.33 -18.84
C HIS A 27 -10.27 -11.58 -17.35
N HIS A 28 -10.91 -12.60 -16.76
CA HIS A 28 -10.78 -12.97 -15.35
C HIS A 28 -9.32 -13.18 -14.84
N GLY A 29 -8.34 -13.32 -15.74
CA GLY A 29 -6.92 -13.50 -15.43
C GLY A 29 -6.02 -12.35 -15.88
N SER A 30 -6.56 -11.27 -16.45
CA SER A 30 -5.76 -10.18 -17.00
C SER A 30 -5.14 -9.28 -15.91
N VAL A 31 -5.66 -9.34 -14.69
CA VAL A 31 -5.05 -8.70 -13.50
C VAL A 31 -4.22 -9.73 -12.76
N THR A 32 -2.91 -9.47 -12.72
CA THR A 32 -1.98 -10.17 -11.85
C THR A 32 -1.49 -9.19 -10.79
N VAL A 33 -1.82 -9.48 -9.54
CA VAL A 33 -1.24 -8.78 -8.40
C VAL A 33 -0.01 -9.56 -7.94
N SER A 34 1.07 -8.85 -7.61
CA SER A 34 2.37 -9.47 -7.26
C SER A 34 2.30 -10.45 -6.09
N SER A 35 1.28 -10.35 -5.23
CA SER A 35 1.06 -11.25 -4.11
C SER A 35 -0.43 -11.30 -3.77
N GLU A 36 -0.92 -12.46 -3.37
CA GLU A 36 -2.29 -12.61 -2.85
C GLU A 36 -2.45 -11.86 -1.52
N LEU A 37 -3.65 -11.34 -1.25
CA LEU A 37 -3.98 -10.78 0.05
C LEU A 37 -3.92 -11.86 1.13
N THR A 38 -3.17 -11.58 2.17
CA THR A 38 -3.09 -12.31 3.44
C THR A 38 -3.49 -11.38 4.58
N SER A 39 -3.40 -11.86 5.83
CA SER A 39 -3.75 -11.07 7.01
C SER A 39 -2.77 -9.94 7.34
N SER A 40 -1.63 -9.85 6.66
CA SER A 40 -0.50 -8.99 7.06
C SER A 40 0.10 -8.12 5.94
N ASN A 41 -0.47 -8.16 4.74
CA ASN A 41 0.06 -7.47 3.57
C ASN A 41 -0.98 -6.56 2.87
N TYR A 42 -2.02 -6.13 3.59
CA TYR A 42 -3.13 -5.38 3.02
C TYR A 42 -2.66 -4.09 2.35
N VAL A 43 -1.74 -3.33 2.95
CA VAL A 43 -1.22 -2.09 2.35
C VAL A 43 -0.51 -2.35 1.01
N LEU A 44 0.27 -3.43 0.91
CA LEU A 44 0.99 -3.79 -0.32
C LEU A 44 0.05 -4.31 -1.40
N TRP A 45 -0.85 -5.21 -1.01
CA TRP A 45 -1.85 -5.76 -1.89
C TRP A 45 -2.78 -4.67 -2.42
N SER A 46 -3.34 -3.83 -1.55
CA SER A 46 -4.32 -2.79 -1.91
C SER A 46 -3.72 -1.78 -2.89
N ARG A 47 -2.48 -1.34 -2.66
CA ARG A 47 -1.76 -0.45 -3.60
C ARG A 47 -1.55 -1.10 -4.96
N SER A 48 -1.11 -2.35 -4.98
CA SER A 48 -0.86 -3.09 -6.22
C SER A 48 -2.15 -3.32 -7.01
N PHE A 49 -3.24 -3.66 -6.31
CA PHE A 49 -4.55 -3.86 -6.89
C PHE A 49 -5.14 -2.54 -7.46
N LEU A 50 -5.04 -1.44 -6.70
CA LEU A 50 -5.48 -0.11 -7.16
C LEU A 50 -4.71 0.36 -8.39
N LEU A 51 -3.40 0.11 -8.44
CA LEU A 51 -2.58 0.43 -9.61
C LEU A 51 -3.07 -0.34 -10.85
N ALA A 52 -3.33 -1.64 -10.71
CA ALA A 52 -3.84 -2.47 -11.80
C ALA A 52 -5.21 -2.00 -12.33
N LEU A 53 -6.10 -1.51 -11.46
CA LEU A 53 -7.37 -0.93 -11.85
C LEU A 53 -7.23 0.47 -12.47
N SER A 54 -6.33 1.30 -11.95
CA SER A 54 -6.10 2.66 -12.43
C SER A 54 -5.63 2.66 -13.89
N ILE A 55 -4.74 1.73 -14.25
CA ILE A 55 -4.29 1.54 -15.64
C ILE A 55 -5.46 1.21 -16.59
N ARG A 56 -6.54 0.64 -16.07
CA ARG A 56 -7.74 0.22 -16.85
C ARG A 56 -8.94 1.15 -16.69
N ASN A 57 -8.76 2.29 -16.02
CA ASN A 57 -9.84 3.23 -15.72
C ASN A 57 -11.03 2.60 -14.97
N LYS A 58 -10.78 1.68 -14.02
CA LYS A 58 -11.80 0.93 -13.27
C LYS A 58 -11.94 1.32 -11.80
N THR A 59 -11.11 2.24 -11.30
CA THR A 59 -11.09 2.62 -9.88
C THR A 59 -12.44 3.16 -9.40
N CYS A 60 -13.17 3.83 -10.28
CA CYS A 60 -14.46 4.46 -10.01
C CYS A 60 -15.62 3.48 -9.71
N PHE A 61 -15.51 2.20 -10.08
CA PHE A 61 -16.47 1.16 -9.68
C PHE A 61 -16.16 0.59 -8.30
N MET A 62 -14.90 0.64 -7.90
CA MET A 62 -14.44 0.13 -6.60
C MET A 62 -14.70 1.14 -5.49
N ASP A 63 -14.36 2.42 -5.72
CA ASP A 63 -14.58 3.49 -4.74
C ASP A 63 -16.05 3.92 -4.62
N GLY A 64 -16.93 3.37 -5.47
CA GLY A 64 -18.36 3.63 -5.47
C GLY A 64 -18.75 4.98 -6.09
N THR A 65 -17.82 5.67 -6.76
CA THR A 65 -18.10 6.91 -7.51
C THR A 65 -19.16 6.65 -8.59
N ILE A 66 -19.04 5.51 -9.28
CA ILE A 66 -20.06 5.03 -10.20
C ILE A 66 -20.97 4.05 -9.46
N LYS A 67 -22.13 4.55 -9.04
CA LYS A 67 -23.18 3.74 -8.42
C LYS A 67 -23.84 2.82 -9.42
N GLU A 68 -24.40 1.73 -8.90
CA GLU A 68 -25.23 0.82 -9.66
C GLU A 68 -26.42 1.57 -10.29
N PRO A 69 -26.55 1.59 -11.63
CA PRO A 69 -27.70 2.16 -12.31
C PRO A 69 -28.96 1.32 -12.08
N ALA A 70 -30.12 1.94 -12.23
CA ALA A 70 -31.40 1.24 -12.18
C ALA A 70 -31.48 0.14 -13.25
N MET A 71 -32.25 -0.92 -13.01
CA MET A 71 -32.32 -2.09 -13.89
C MET A 71 -32.76 -1.78 -15.32
N ASP A 72 -33.50 -0.69 -15.51
CA ASP A 72 -34.02 -0.17 -16.77
C ASP A 72 -33.05 0.79 -17.48
N ASP A 73 -31.92 1.15 -16.85
CA ASP A 73 -30.90 2.00 -17.43
C ASP A 73 -30.08 1.23 -18.49
N ALA A 74 -29.86 1.87 -19.64
CA ALA A 74 -29.03 1.34 -20.72
C ALA A 74 -27.59 1.00 -20.28
N LEU A 75 -27.09 1.68 -19.23
CA LEU A 75 -25.76 1.44 -18.67
C LEU A 75 -25.72 0.31 -17.65
N HIS A 76 -26.85 -0.19 -17.15
CA HIS A 76 -26.91 -1.24 -16.14
C HIS A 76 -26.13 -2.50 -16.59
N GLY A 77 -26.35 -2.95 -17.83
CA GLY A 77 -25.63 -4.10 -18.38
C GLY A 77 -24.12 -3.88 -18.56
N ALA A 78 -23.68 -2.65 -18.82
CA ALA A 78 -22.24 -2.31 -18.89
C ALA A 78 -21.61 -2.22 -17.50
N TRP A 79 -22.34 -1.64 -16.55
CA TRP A 79 -21.96 -1.56 -15.14
C TRP A 79 -21.77 -2.96 -14.55
N MET A 80 -22.77 -3.84 -14.72
CA MET A 80 -22.74 -5.21 -14.20
C MET A 80 -21.54 -6.01 -14.71
N ARG A 81 -21.21 -5.87 -15.99
CA ARG A 81 -20.01 -6.53 -16.57
C ARG A 81 -18.72 -6.03 -15.94
N CYS A 82 -18.57 -4.71 -15.75
CA CYS A 82 -17.40 -4.13 -15.10
C CYS A 82 -17.30 -4.57 -13.63
N ASN A 83 -18.41 -4.48 -12.89
CA ASN A 83 -18.48 -4.92 -11.50
C ASN A 83 -18.07 -6.40 -11.36
N ASN A 84 -18.69 -7.30 -12.13
CA ASN A 84 -18.41 -8.74 -12.06
C ASN A 84 -16.95 -9.07 -12.42
N LEU A 85 -16.36 -8.34 -13.37
CA LEU A 85 -14.96 -8.50 -13.71
C LEU A 85 -14.03 -8.08 -12.56
N ILE A 86 -14.32 -6.96 -11.89
CA ILE A 86 -13.56 -6.51 -10.72
C ILE A 86 -13.73 -7.49 -9.56
N VAL A 87 -14.93 -8.03 -9.34
CA VAL A 87 -15.18 -9.11 -8.36
C VAL A 87 -14.30 -10.32 -8.67
N ALA A 88 -14.26 -10.77 -9.93
CA ALA A 88 -13.42 -11.90 -10.34
C ALA A 88 -11.92 -11.62 -10.08
N TRP A 89 -11.44 -10.41 -10.39
CA TRP A 89 -10.07 -10.01 -10.08
C TRP A 89 -9.80 -9.95 -8.58
N LEU A 90 -10.73 -9.43 -7.77
CA LEU A 90 -10.62 -9.38 -6.32
C LEU A 90 -10.51 -10.80 -5.76
N LEU A 91 -11.44 -11.69 -6.10
CA LEU A 91 -11.44 -13.08 -5.63
C LEU A 91 -10.18 -13.85 -6.03
N ARG A 92 -9.61 -13.57 -7.21
CA ARG A 92 -8.34 -14.15 -7.65
C ARG A 92 -7.13 -13.59 -6.92
N SER A 93 -7.21 -12.35 -6.45
CA SER A 93 -6.10 -11.65 -5.81
C SER A 93 -6.02 -11.85 -4.30
N ILE A 94 -6.92 -12.64 -3.72
CA ILE A 94 -6.99 -12.86 -2.27
C ILE A 94 -6.84 -14.34 -1.95
N SER A 95 -6.23 -14.65 -0.80
CA SER A 95 -6.04 -16.03 -0.38
C SER A 95 -7.39 -16.75 -0.13
N PRO A 96 -7.48 -18.08 -0.34
CA PRO A 96 -8.73 -18.83 -0.21
C PRO A 96 -9.47 -18.64 1.13
N PRO A 97 -8.80 -18.56 2.31
CA PRO A 97 -9.48 -18.28 3.56
C PRO A 97 -10.17 -16.91 3.58
N ILE A 98 -9.56 -15.90 2.96
CA ILE A 98 -10.13 -14.55 2.88
C ILE A 98 -11.25 -14.50 1.84
N ALA A 99 -11.08 -15.21 0.71
CA ALA A 99 -12.11 -15.33 -0.32
C ALA A 99 -13.44 -15.84 0.25
N SER A 100 -13.39 -16.83 1.16
CA SER A 100 -14.61 -17.37 1.78
C SER A 100 -15.42 -16.34 2.57
N ILE A 101 -14.78 -15.28 3.09
CA ILE A 101 -15.43 -14.20 3.86
C ILE A 101 -16.27 -13.30 2.95
N VAL A 102 -15.81 -13.09 1.71
CA VAL A 102 -16.38 -12.11 0.77
C VAL A 102 -17.10 -12.77 -0.42
N PHE A 103 -17.12 -14.11 -0.48
CA PHE A 103 -17.61 -14.87 -1.64
C PHE A 103 -19.06 -14.55 -2.04
N TYR A 104 -19.93 -14.29 -1.06
CA TYR A 104 -21.35 -14.01 -1.31
C TYR A 104 -21.65 -12.54 -1.60
N ILE A 105 -20.64 -11.67 -1.62
CA ILE A 105 -20.80 -10.25 -1.91
C ILE A 105 -20.70 -10.06 -3.42
N SER A 106 -21.76 -9.55 -4.04
CA SER A 106 -21.82 -9.32 -5.49
C SER A 106 -21.23 -7.98 -5.93
N SER A 107 -21.11 -7.01 -5.02
CA SER A 107 -20.57 -5.67 -5.31
C SER A 107 -19.07 -5.61 -5.05
N ALA A 108 -18.29 -5.25 -6.08
CA ALA A 108 -16.85 -5.04 -5.95
C ALA A 108 -16.50 -3.98 -4.89
N SER A 109 -17.27 -2.91 -4.82
CA SER A 109 -17.09 -1.84 -3.84
C SER A 109 -17.29 -2.35 -2.40
N GLN A 110 -18.33 -3.14 -2.18
CA GLN A 110 -18.58 -3.74 -0.86
C GLN A 110 -17.50 -4.75 -0.45
N ILE A 111 -17.00 -5.57 -1.39
CA ILE A 111 -15.86 -6.47 -1.14
C ILE A 111 -14.66 -5.64 -0.71
N TRP A 112 -14.33 -4.60 -1.48
CA TRP A 112 -13.18 -3.73 -1.21
C TRP A 112 -13.25 -3.10 0.18
N ASP A 113 -14.40 -2.54 0.55
CA ASP A 113 -14.61 -1.93 1.86
C ASP A 113 -14.56 -2.94 3.00
N THR A 114 -15.09 -4.15 2.79
CA THR A 114 -15.02 -5.24 3.77
C THR A 114 -13.56 -5.65 4.03
N LEU A 115 -12.78 -5.81 2.96
CA LEU A 115 -11.35 -6.13 3.06
C LEU A 115 -10.58 -5.00 3.74
N LYS A 116 -10.85 -3.75 3.36
CA LYS A 116 -10.26 -2.56 3.97
C LYS A 116 -10.51 -2.52 5.47
N LYS A 117 -11.77 -2.58 5.89
CA LYS A 117 -12.14 -2.50 7.31
C LYS A 117 -11.51 -3.60 8.14
N ARG A 118 -11.37 -4.81 7.59
CA ARG A 118 -10.89 -5.99 8.32
C ARG A 118 -9.36 -6.08 8.39
N PHE A 119 -8.66 -5.72 7.32
CA PHE A 119 -7.22 -5.95 7.19
C PHE A 119 -6.38 -4.67 7.19
N SER A 120 -6.97 -3.48 7.10
CA SER A 120 -6.20 -2.23 7.31
C SER A 120 -5.75 -2.09 8.77
N GLN A 121 -6.58 -2.50 9.73
CA GLN A 121 -6.30 -2.36 11.17
C GLN A 121 -5.14 -3.24 11.63
N SER A 122 -4.98 -4.44 11.07
CA SER A 122 -3.84 -5.30 11.37
C SER A 122 -2.53 -4.67 10.91
N ASP A 123 -2.52 -4.00 9.76
CA ASP A 123 -1.34 -3.28 9.28
C ASP A 123 -1.06 -2.01 10.11
N ASP A 124 -2.08 -1.27 10.52
CA ASP A 124 -1.93 -0.10 11.42
C ASP A 124 -1.37 -0.50 12.79
N SER A 125 -1.85 -1.61 13.36
CA SER A 125 -1.31 -2.14 14.62
C SER A 125 0.12 -2.64 14.47
N ARG A 126 0.49 -3.23 13.33
CA ARG A 126 1.88 -3.60 13.00
C ARG A 126 2.77 -2.36 12.91
N ILE A 127 2.32 -1.30 12.22
CA ILE A 127 3.06 -0.03 12.13
C ILE A 127 3.24 0.57 13.52
N CYS A 128 2.17 0.59 14.33
CA CYS A 128 2.21 1.11 15.70
C CYS A 128 3.17 0.30 16.57
N ASN A 129 3.13 -1.03 16.50
CA ASN A 129 4.05 -1.90 17.23
C ASN A 129 5.50 -1.71 16.79
N LEU A 130 5.77 -1.59 15.49
CA LEU A 130 7.12 -1.32 14.98
C LEU A 130 7.62 0.06 15.41
N GLN A 131 6.75 1.08 15.43
CA GLN A 131 7.08 2.42 15.95
C GLN A 131 7.30 2.40 17.45
N LEU A 132 6.52 1.63 18.21
CA LEU A 132 6.69 1.45 19.64
C LEU A 132 8.03 0.76 19.92
N SER A 133 8.32 -0.37 19.28
CA SER A 133 9.60 -1.08 19.38
C SER A 133 10.77 -0.17 19.01
N LEU A 134 10.64 0.60 17.94
CA LEU A 134 11.65 1.60 17.57
C LEU A 134 11.80 2.66 18.67
N SER A 135 10.72 3.11 19.31
CA SER A 135 10.78 4.13 20.36
C SER A 135 11.39 3.62 21.66
N THR A 136 11.15 2.35 22.01
CA THR A 136 11.54 1.72 23.27
C THR A 136 12.89 1.00 23.20
N ILE A 137 13.41 0.72 22.00
CA ILE A 137 14.70 0.03 21.87
C ILE A 137 15.84 0.90 22.45
N THR A 138 16.57 0.31 23.38
CA THR A 138 17.75 0.88 24.04
C THR A 138 18.79 -0.21 24.17
N GLN A 139 20.07 0.14 24.19
CA GLN A 139 21.16 -0.81 24.38
C GLN A 139 21.00 -1.63 25.68
N GLY A 140 20.61 -0.98 26.78
CA GLY A 140 20.48 -1.63 28.09
C GLY A 140 21.80 -2.29 28.51
N THR A 141 21.74 -3.58 28.90
CA THR A 141 22.90 -4.41 29.25
C THR A 141 23.51 -5.16 28.06
N ARG A 142 23.01 -4.94 26.83
CA ARG A 142 23.44 -5.67 25.62
C ARG A 142 24.74 -5.08 25.05
N ILE A 143 25.50 -5.93 24.36
CA ILE A 143 26.63 -5.49 23.53
C ILE A 143 26.13 -4.67 22.34
N VAL A 144 26.95 -3.70 21.89
CA VAL A 144 26.58 -2.72 20.86
C VAL A 144 26.21 -3.39 19.54
N ASP A 145 26.90 -4.46 19.16
CA ASP A 145 26.63 -5.25 17.95
C ASP A 145 25.22 -5.86 17.96
N ALA A 146 24.84 -6.52 19.05
CA ALA A 146 23.50 -7.10 19.20
C ALA A 146 22.38 -6.03 19.16
N TYR A 147 22.63 -4.86 19.75
CA TYR A 147 21.72 -3.72 19.67
C TYR A 147 21.62 -3.16 18.24
N CYS A 148 22.75 -3.06 17.53
CA CYS A 148 22.82 -2.56 16.16
C CYS A 148 22.04 -3.46 15.18
N ILE A 149 22.20 -4.79 15.30
CA ILE A 149 21.48 -5.78 14.48
C ILE A 149 19.97 -5.67 14.68
N GLU A 150 19.51 -5.61 15.94
CA GLU A 150 18.08 -5.52 16.27
C GLU A 150 17.47 -4.18 15.83
N LEU A 151 18.18 -3.07 16.04
CA LEU A 151 17.76 -1.75 15.58
C LEU A 151 17.65 -1.71 14.06
N THR A 152 18.62 -2.30 13.35
CA THR A 152 18.63 -2.35 11.88
C THR A 152 17.47 -3.20 11.36
N GLY A 153 17.21 -4.37 11.97
CA GLY A 153 16.07 -5.21 11.61
C GLY A 153 14.71 -4.52 11.79
N ILE A 154 14.50 -3.83 12.92
CA ILE A 154 13.25 -3.07 13.15
C ILE A 154 13.11 -1.94 12.12
N TRP A 155 14.20 -1.26 11.78
CA TRP A 155 14.18 -0.23 10.74
C TRP A 155 13.88 -0.79 9.35
N GLU A 156 14.44 -1.94 8.99
CA GLU A 156 14.12 -2.64 7.74
C GLU A 156 12.65 -3.05 7.69
N ASP A 157 12.08 -3.53 8.80
CA ASP A 157 10.67 -3.88 8.91
C ASP A 157 9.76 -2.66 8.79
N VAL A 158 10.09 -1.56 9.49
CA VAL A 158 9.40 -0.27 9.32
C VAL A 158 9.50 0.16 7.86
N GLU A 159 10.67 0.06 7.26
CA GLU A 159 10.90 0.50 5.89
C GLU A 159 10.13 -0.37 4.88
N ASN A 160 10.05 -1.69 5.06
CA ASN A 160 9.27 -2.58 4.23
C ASN A 160 7.77 -2.24 4.27
N VAL A 161 7.26 -1.91 5.45
CA VAL A 161 5.86 -1.47 5.61
C VAL A 161 5.65 -0.04 5.06
N THR A 162 6.64 0.85 5.19
CA THR A 162 6.51 2.29 4.84
C THR A 162 6.88 2.63 3.38
N ARG A 163 7.80 1.90 2.73
CA ARG A 163 8.14 2.03 1.29
C ARG A 163 6.91 1.83 0.40
N THR A 164 5.96 1.06 0.91
CA THR A 164 4.67 0.80 0.30
C THR A 164 3.72 2.00 0.38
N VAL A 165 3.97 2.99 1.24
CA VAL A 165 3.08 4.16 1.44
C VAL A 165 3.52 5.39 0.65
N SER A 166 4.81 5.77 0.60
CA SER A 166 5.29 6.86 -0.28
C SER A 166 6.81 7.02 -0.21
N ARG A 167 7.41 7.53 -1.29
CA ARG A 167 8.83 7.91 -1.39
C ARG A 167 9.21 8.95 -0.31
N PHE A 168 9.79 8.50 0.80
CA PHE A 168 10.56 9.36 1.71
C PHE A 168 12.04 8.96 1.68
N PHE A 169 12.67 9.11 0.52
CA PHE A 169 14.07 8.69 0.32
C PHE A 169 15.14 9.72 0.74
N LEU A 170 14.81 10.78 1.49
CA LEU A 170 15.80 11.83 1.82
C LEU A 170 16.02 12.16 3.30
N LYS A 171 15.57 11.32 4.25
CA LYS A 171 15.88 11.53 5.69
C LYS A 171 16.42 10.28 6.43
N ARG A 172 16.91 9.29 5.68
CA ARG A 172 17.41 7.97 6.16
C ARG A 172 18.53 8.12 7.21
N ASN A 173 19.64 8.77 6.87
CA ASN A 173 20.82 8.72 7.73
C ASN A 173 20.66 9.48 9.05
N LYS A 174 20.11 10.70 9.00
CA LYS A 174 20.00 11.52 10.21
C LYS A 174 19.08 10.90 11.25
N LYS A 175 17.87 10.47 10.89
CA LYS A 175 16.91 9.94 11.87
C LYS A 175 17.38 8.63 12.50
N THR A 176 17.96 7.73 11.70
CA THR A 176 18.48 6.45 12.19
C THR A 176 19.67 6.65 13.12
N VAL A 177 20.63 7.49 12.75
CA VAL A 177 21.78 7.84 13.60
C VAL A 177 21.33 8.55 14.87
N PHE A 178 20.40 9.51 14.80
CA PHE A 178 19.85 10.18 15.99
C PHE A 178 19.18 9.20 16.94
N LYS A 179 18.50 8.17 16.42
CA LYS A 179 17.85 7.17 17.27
C LYS A 179 18.87 6.21 17.88
N PHE A 180 19.89 5.81 17.10
CA PHE A 180 21.02 4.99 17.57
C PHE A 180 21.76 5.68 18.72
N ILE A 181 22.26 6.91 18.53
CA ILE A 181 23.02 7.63 19.57
C ILE A 181 22.18 7.98 20.81
N ASN A 182 20.85 8.08 20.68
CA ASN A 182 19.96 8.32 21.81
C ASN A 182 19.60 7.04 22.57
N GLY A 183 19.77 5.87 21.97
CA GLY A 183 19.54 4.57 22.61
C GLY A 183 20.80 3.92 23.18
N LEU A 184 22.00 4.46 22.88
CA LEU A 184 23.26 4.07 23.51
C LEU A 184 23.28 4.41 25.01
N ASN A 185 24.03 3.61 25.77
CA ASN A 185 24.19 3.79 27.21
C ASN A 185 24.96 5.08 27.55
N GLU A 186 24.86 5.59 28.79
CA GLU A 186 25.47 6.88 29.19
C GLU A 186 27.00 6.89 29.06
N SER A 187 27.63 5.72 29.07
CA SER A 187 29.06 5.53 28.79
C SER A 187 29.49 6.09 27.43
N PHE A 188 28.56 6.22 26.47
CA PHE A 188 28.80 6.77 25.13
C PHE A 188 28.34 8.23 24.98
N SER A 189 28.11 8.95 26.08
CA SER A 189 27.72 10.38 26.06
C SER A 189 28.74 11.29 25.35
N THR A 190 30.03 10.99 25.46
CA THR A 190 31.11 11.68 24.74
C THR A 190 31.02 11.45 23.23
N LEU A 191 30.79 10.19 22.81
CA LEU A 191 30.58 9.81 21.41
C LEU A 191 29.36 10.52 20.80
N LYS A 192 28.25 10.52 21.55
CA LYS A 192 27.00 11.22 21.18
C LYS A 192 27.24 12.70 20.92
N SER A 193 28.05 13.34 21.76
CA SER A 193 28.40 14.76 21.63
C SER A 193 29.32 15.02 20.42
N GLN A 194 30.28 14.14 20.15
CA GLN A 194 31.15 14.21 18.96
C GLN A 194 30.36 14.05 17.66
N VAL A 195 29.50 13.04 17.56
CA VAL A 195 28.68 12.75 16.37
C VAL A 195 27.73 13.91 16.03
N MET A 196 27.22 14.63 17.04
CA MET A 196 26.38 15.82 16.83
C MET A 196 27.12 16.99 16.16
N VAL A 197 28.44 17.08 16.30
CA VAL A 197 29.26 18.21 15.83
C VAL A 197 29.99 17.89 14.52
N MET A 198 30.09 16.62 14.13
CA MET A 198 30.72 16.21 12.86
C MET A 198 30.00 16.77 11.62
N LYS A 199 30.79 17.30 10.67
CA LYS A 199 30.35 17.73 9.33
C LYS A 199 31.27 17.15 8.26
N PRO A 200 30.75 16.45 7.23
CA PRO A 200 29.34 16.08 7.02
C PRO A 200 28.82 15.12 8.10
N PHE A 201 27.51 15.08 8.29
CA PHE A 201 26.87 14.27 9.34
C PHE A 201 27.09 12.77 9.04
N PRO A 202 27.61 11.99 9.99
CA PRO A 202 28.05 10.63 9.71
C PRO A 202 26.90 9.68 9.42
N ASN A 203 27.18 8.61 8.68
CA ASN A 203 26.24 7.51 8.45
C ASN A 203 26.26 6.51 9.63
N LEU A 204 25.33 5.55 9.63
CA LEU A 204 25.20 4.60 10.75
C LEU A 204 26.47 3.74 10.92
N ASP A 205 27.08 3.31 9.82
CA ASP A 205 28.29 2.48 9.82
C ASP A 205 29.49 3.25 10.38
N GLU A 206 29.63 4.53 10.04
CA GLU A 206 30.66 5.42 10.60
C GLU A 206 30.48 5.62 12.11
N VAL A 207 29.24 5.80 12.58
CA VAL A 207 28.96 5.95 14.02
C VAL A 207 29.14 4.62 14.76
N TYR A 208 28.78 3.50 14.13
CA TYR A 208 29.01 2.16 14.66
C TYR A 208 30.51 1.88 14.85
N ASN A 209 31.35 2.23 13.87
CA ASN A 209 32.80 2.03 13.95
C ASN A 209 33.50 2.93 15.01
N LEU A 210 32.83 3.98 15.49
CA LEU A 210 33.34 4.87 16.53
C LEU A 210 32.90 4.43 17.94
N ALA A 211 31.85 3.62 18.05
CA ALA A 211 31.30 3.12 19.30
C ALA A 211 32.01 1.82 19.75
#